data_AF-A0A925MFM4-F1
#
_entry.id   AF-A0A925MFM4-F1
#
_cell.length_a   1.000
_cell.length_b   1.000
_cell.length_c   1.000
_cell.angle_alpha   90.00
_cell.angle_beta   90.00
_cell.angle_gamma   90.00
#
_symmetry.space_group_name_H-M   'P 1'
#
loop_
_entity.id
_entity.type
_entity.pdbx_description
1 polymer ?
#
loop_
_entity_poly.entity_id
_entity_poly.type
_entity_poly.pdbx_seq_one_letter_code
_entity_poly.pdbx_strand_id
1 'polypeptide(L)'
;MQSRDTALARPETFRIVSEKQPTPTQYADLWFAWRVCKYVKSNAIVFAREGMTIGVGAGQMSRVYSTRVAALKAKDEGLTVEGSAMASDAFFPFRDGIDVAAEYGIKAIVQPGGSKRDEEVIAAANEHGMTMVFTGMRHFRH
;
A
#
# COMPACT_ATOMS: atom_id res chain seq x y z
N MET A 1 -3.95 11.63 27.19
CA MET A 1 -3.07 10.45 26.98
C MET A 1 -3.72 9.55 25.95
N GLN A 2 -2.99 9.06 24.95
CA GLN A 2 -3.54 8.20 23.88
C GLN A 2 -3.17 6.73 24.17
N SER A 3 -4.11 5.80 23.94
CA SER A 3 -3.86 4.36 24.05
C SER A 3 -2.90 3.87 22.96
N ARG A 4 -2.11 2.84 23.26
CA ARG A 4 -1.19 2.23 22.28
C ARG A 4 -1.97 1.58 21.14
N ASP A 5 -1.52 1.79 19.92
CA ASP A 5 -2.06 1.08 18.74
C ASP A 5 -1.60 -0.38 18.74
N THR A 6 -2.44 -1.28 19.25
CA THR A 6 -2.23 -2.75 19.25
C THR A 6 -3.05 -3.46 18.19
N ALA A 7 -4.06 -2.81 17.61
CA ALA A 7 -4.96 -3.40 16.62
C ALA A 7 -4.24 -3.67 15.29
N LEU A 8 -4.60 -4.75 14.62
CA LEU A 8 -4.10 -5.08 13.29
C LEU A 8 -5.23 -5.79 12.55
N ALA A 9 -5.70 -5.19 11.45
CA ALA A 9 -6.68 -5.82 10.59
C ALA A 9 -6.14 -7.17 10.08
N ARG A 10 -6.96 -8.21 10.17
CA ARG A 10 -6.58 -9.57 9.76
C ARG A 10 -6.91 -9.77 8.27
N PRO A 11 -6.22 -10.68 7.57
CA PRO A 11 -6.50 -10.93 6.16
C PRO A 11 -7.96 -11.32 5.89
N GLU A 12 -8.68 -11.89 6.85
CA GLU A 12 -10.08 -12.29 6.66
C GLU A 12 -11.05 -11.11 6.71
N THR A 13 -10.63 -9.97 7.27
CA THR A 13 -11.45 -8.75 7.38
C THR A 13 -11.24 -7.78 6.21
N PHE A 14 -10.31 -8.11 5.33
CA PHE A 14 -9.96 -7.32 4.16
C PHE A 14 -11.08 -7.39 3.12
N ARG A 15 -11.48 -6.23 2.59
CA ARG A 15 -12.46 -6.14 1.50
C ARG A 15 -11.73 -5.93 0.18
N ILE A 16 -11.84 -6.89 -0.72
CA ILE A 16 -11.33 -6.72 -2.09
C ILE A 16 -12.29 -5.80 -2.83
N VAL A 17 -11.77 -4.70 -3.37
CA VAL A 17 -12.57 -3.62 -4.01
C VAL A 17 -12.30 -3.47 -5.50
N SER A 18 -11.18 -4.01 -6.00
CA SER A 18 -10.89 -4.08 -7.42
C SER A 18 -11.69 -5.18 -8.11
N GLU A 19 -11.78 -5.11 -9.44
CA GLU A 19 -12.37 -6.15 -10.29
C GLU A 19 -11.57 -7.46 -10.24
N LYS A 20 -10.23 -7.36 -10.25
CA LYS A 20 -9.35 -8.52 -10.13
C LYS A 20 -9.23 -8.96 -8.68
N GLN A 21 -9.12 -10.28 -8.53
CA GLN A 21 -8.81 -10.91 -7.25
C GLN A 21 -7.29 -11.05 -7.08
N PRO A 22 -6.74 -10.74 -5.89
CA PRO A 22 -5.33 -11.01 -5.58
C PRO A 22 -5.05 -12.51 -5.60
N THR A 23 -3.88 -12.89 -6.11
CA THR A 23 -3.40 -14.27 -5.96
C THR A 23 -3.07 -14.56 -4.49
N PRO A 24 -2.99 -15.83 -4.07
CA PRO A 24 -2.62 -16.17 -2.69
C PRO A 24 -1.29 -15.53 -2.24
N THR A 25 -0.29 -15.50 -3.13
CA THR A 25 1.01 -14.84 -2.87
C THR A 25 0.85 -13.34 -2.70
N GLN A 26 0.12 -12.67 -3.60
CA GLN A 26 -0.16 -11.24 -3.49
C GLN A 26 -0.89 -10.92 -2.19
N TYR A 27 -1.86 -11.75 -1.81
CA TYR A 27 -2.63 -11.54 -0.58
C TYR A 27 -1.77 -11.66 0.68
N ALA A 28 -0.86 -12.65 0.72
CA ALA A 28 0.11 -12.80 1.79
C ALA A 28 1.05 -11.59 1.87
N ASP A 29 1.54 -11.11 0.72
CA ASP A 29 2.42 -9.95 0.65
C ASP A 29 1.71 -8.64 1.03
N LEU A 30 0.44 -8.48 0.67
CA LEU A 30 -0.40 -7.35 1.13
C LEU A 30 -0.49 -7.33 2.66
N TRP A 31 -0.79 -8.47 3.28
CA TRP A 31 -0.86 -8.55 4.73
C TRP A 31 0.49 -8.30 5.39
N PHE A 32 1.58 -8.84 4.84
CA PHE A 32 2.93 -8.57 5.31
C PHE A 32 3.26 -7.07 5.22
N ALA A 33 3.04 -6.45 4.07
CA ALA A 33 3.28 -5.02 3.87
C ALA A 33 2.45 -4.17 4.84
N TRP A 34 1.17 -4.53 5.06
CA TRP A 34 0.30 -3.85 6.02
C TRP A 34 0.85 -3.87 7.45
N ARG A 35 1.34 -5.04 7.89
CA ARG A 35 1.96 -5.23 9.20
C ARG A 35 3.19 -4.36 9.40
N VAL A 36 4.04 -4.28 8.38
CA VAL A 36 5.24 -3.43 8.42
C VAL A 36 4.84 -1.95 8.42
N CYS A 37 3.90 -1.56 7.55
CA CYS A 37 3.47 -0.18 7.35
C CYS A 37 2.96 0.47 8.64
N LYS A 38 2.28 -0.30 9.51
CA LYS A 38 1.84 0.15 10.84
C LYS A 38 2.97 0.78 11.70
N TYR A 39 4.21 0.33 11.54
CA TYR A 39 5.34 0.78 12.33
C TYR A 39 6.15 1.90 11.66
N VAL A 40 5.87 2.21 10.39
CA VAL A 40 6.56 3.23 9.61
C VAL A 40 5.95 4.62 9.90
N LYS A 41 6.80 5.65 9.91
CA LYS A 41 6.36 7.05 10.13
C LYS A 41 5.55 7.57 8.95
N SER A 42 4.40 8.16 9.24
CA SER A 42 3.46 8.67 8.24
C SER A 42 4.00 9.90 7.49
N ASN A 43 3.66 10.11 6.22
CA ASN A 43 2.86 9.22 5.38
C ASN A 43 3.70 8.05 4.85
N ALA A 44 3.28 6.82 5.17
CA ALA A 44 4.08 5.63 4.91
C ALA A 44 3.60 4.87 3.67
N ILE A 45 4.57 4.46 2.85
CA ILE A 45 4.40 3.50 1.75
C ILE A 45 5.42 2.38 1.94
N VAL A 46 4.94 1.13 1.90
CA VAL A 46 5.78 -0.07 1.99
C VAL A 46 5.54 -0.94 0.78
N PHE A 47 6.60 -1.34 0.08
CA PHE A 47 6.55 -2.38 -0.94
C PHE A 47 7.01 -3.69 -0.34
N ALA A 48 6.34 -4.78 -0.71
CA ALA A 48 6.73 -6.12 -0.30
C ALA A 48 6.55 -7.14 -1.42
N ARG A 49 7.38 -8.17 -1.40
CA ARG A 49 7.29 -9.30 -2.30
C ARG A 49 7.90 -10.52 -1.63
N GLU A 50 7.24 -11.67 -1.74
CA GLU A 50 7.71 -12.95 -1.19
C GLU A 50 8.05 -12.86 0.32
N GLY A 51 7.24 -12.12 1.08
CA GLY A 51 7.42 -11.93 2.53
C GLY A 51 8.61 -11.02 2.93
N MET A 52 9.20 -10.29 1.98
CA MET A 52 10.31 -9.37 2.22
C MET A 52 9.92 -7.94 1.87
N THR A 53 10.45 -6.95 2.61
CA THR A 53 10.31 -5.53 2.25
C THR A 53 11.22 -5.20 1.08
N ILE A 54 10.65 -4.68 0.00
CA ILE A 54 11.40 -4.27 -1.20
C ILE A 54 11.78 -2.78 -1.13
N GLY A 55 10.91 -1.95 -0.56
CA GLY A 55 11.15 -0.51 -0.45
C GLY A 55 10.25 0.12 0.61
N VAL A 56 10.78 1.13 1.31
CA VAL A 56 10.05 1.85 2.36
C VAL A 56 10.22 3.36 2.20
N GLY A 57 9.11 4.03 1.93
CA GLY A 57 8.97 5.48 1.93
C GLY A 57 8.27 5.95 3.19
N ALA A 58 8.90 6.83 3.95
CA ALA A 58 8.42 7.27 5.25
C ALA A 58 8.53 8.80 5.42
N GLY A 59 7.63 9.38 6.22
CA GLY A 59 7.77 10.76 6.70
C GLY A 59 7.53 11.85 5.66
N GLN A 60 7.02 11.54 4.47
CA GLN A 60 6.80 12.56 3.43
C GLN A 60 5.45 13.26 3.62
N MET A 61 5.38 14.52 3.19
CA MET A 61 4.13 15.30 3.18
C MET A 61 3.10 14.73 2.21
N SER A 62 3.54 14.01 1.17
CA SER A 62 2.69 13.41 0.14
C SER A 62 3.01 11.93 -0.05
N ARG A 63 1.96 11.11 -0.16
CA ARG A 63 2.08 9.66 -0.42
C ARG A 63 2.73 9.36 -1.77
N VAL A 64 2.51 10.21 -2.77
CA VAL A 64 3.19 10.10 -4.08
C VAL A 64 4.71 10.17 -3.91
N TYR A 65 5.20 11.09 -3.07
CA TYR A 65 6.63 11.17 -2.77
C TYR A 65 7.11 9.99 -1.94
N SER A 66 6.32 9.49 -0.99
CA SER A 66 6.66 8.25 -0.28
C SER A 66 6.80 7.07 -1.25
N THR A 67 5.92 6.92 -2.23
CA THR A 67 6.03 5.89 -3.29
C THR A 67 7.33 6.02 -4.07
N ARG A 68 7.67 7.24 -4.51
CA ARG A 68 8.92 7.52 -5.24
C ARG A 68 10.16 7.22 -4.42
N VAL A 69 10.17 7.58 -3.13
CA VAL A 69 11.29 7.28 -2.23
C VAL A 69 11.43 5.77 -2.00
N ALA A 70 10.32 5.05 -1.83
CA ALA A 70 10.34 3.60 -1.70
C ALA A 70 10.95 2.93 -2.94
N ALA A 71 10.55 3.37 -4.14
CA ALA A 71 11.06 2.86 -5.40
C ALA A 71 12.54 3.20 -5.63
N LEU A 72 12.95 4.44 -5.29
CA LEU A 72 14.34 4.87 -5.40
C LEU A 72 15.25 4.01 -4.52
N LYS A 73 14.88 3.79 -3.25
CA LYS A 73 15.66 2.94 -2.34
C LYS A 73 15.76 1.51 -2.82
N ALA A 74 14.67 0.94 -3.33
CA ALA A 74 14.70 -0.41 -3.91
C ALA A 74 15.69 -0.48 -5.08
N LYS A 75 15.68 0.53 -5.96
CA LYS A 75 16.59 0.63 -7.10
C LYS A 75 18.06 0.74 -6.65
N ASP A 76 18.35 1.58 -5.66
CA ASP A 76 19.72 1.79 -5.17
C ASP A 76 20.31 0.51 -4.57
N GLU A 77 19.47 -0.36 -3.99
CA GLU A 77 19.84 -1.67 -3.46
C GLU A 77 19.77 -2.80 -4.51
N GLY A 78 19.47 -2.48 -5.78
CA GLY A 78 19.36 -3.47 -6.86
C GLY A 78 18.15 -4.42 -6.72
N LEU A 79 17.12 -4.03 -5.98
CA LEU A 79 15.90 -4.81 -5.77
C LEU A 79 14.85 -4.51 -6.84
N THR A 80 14.19 -5.56 -7.32
CA THR A 80 13.11 -5.45 -8.32
C THR A 80 11.79 -5.07 -7.67
N VAL A 81 11.25 -3.90 -8.01
CA VAL A 81 9.92 -3.43 -7.55
C VAL A 81 8.78 -4.09 -8.32
N GLU A 82 8.98 -4.38 -9.61
CA GLU A 82 7.94 -4.97 -10.45
C GLU A 82 7.40 -6.29 -9.87
N GLY A 83 6.07 -6.41 -9.84
CA GLY A 83 5.38 -7.55 -9.26
C GLY A 83 5.07 -7.42 -7.77
N SER A 84 5.58 -6.39 -7.08
CA SER A 84 5.41 -6.23 -5.64
C SER A 84 3.98 -5.84 -5.24
N ALA A 85 3.63 -6.17 -4.00
CA ALA A 85 2.51 -5.60 -3.26
C ALA A 85 2.92 -4.27 -2.60
N MET A 86 1.95 -3.42 -2.33
CA MET A 86 2.12 -2.10 -1.73
C MET A 86 1.12 -1.87 -0.60
N ALA A 87 1.57 -1.34 0.53
CA ALA A 87 0.73 -0.88 1.63
C ALA A 87 0.85 0.63 1.83
N SER A 88 -0.28 1.29 2.13
CA SER A 88 -0.35 2.68 2.56
C SER A 88 -1.05 2.80 3.90
N ASP A 89 -0.42 3.44 4.88
CA ASP A 89 -0.91 3.58 6.27
C ASP A 89 -2.25 4.33 6.41
N ALA A 90 -2.57 5.20 5.45
CA ALA A 90 -3.85 5.87 5.30
C ALA A 90 -4.34 5.82 3.85
N PHE A 91 -5.55 6.33 3.62
CA PHE A 91 -6.16 6.29 2.30
C PHE A 91 -5.41 7.16 1.26
N PHE A 92 -5.55 6.81 -0.01
CA PHE A 92 -5.16 7.67 -1.12
C PHE A 92 -6.24 8.74 -1.39
N PRO A 93 -5.90 10.03 -1.34
CA PRO A 93 -6.88 11.09 -1.58
C PRO A 93 -7.26 11.24 -3.07
N PHE A 94 -6.37 10.84 -3.98
CA PHE A 94 -6.52 10.96 -5.42
C PHE A 94 -5.89 9.75 -6.13
N ARG A 95 -6.23 9.55 -7.42
CA ARG A 95 -5.70 8.45 -8.24
C ARG A 95 -4.21 8.54 -8.54
N ASP A 96 -3.60 9.72 -8.40
CA ASP A 96 -2.18 9.96 -8.68
C ASP A 96 -1.22 9.00 -7.95
N GLY A 97 -1.55 8.63 -6.71
CA GLY A 97 -0.80 7.64 -5.94
C GLY A 97 -0.84 6.24 -6.56
N ILE A 98 -1.95 5.89 -7.22
CA ILE A 98 -2.14 4.61 -7.91
C ILE A 98 -1.44 4.62 -9.26
N ASP A 99 -1.57 5.72 -10.02
CA ASP A 99 -0.89 5.87 -11.31
C ASP A 99 0.64 5.77 -11.13
N VAL A 100 1.20 6.42 -10.11
CA VAL A 100 2.65 6.30 -9.79
C VAL A 100 3.02 4.89 -9.31
N ALA A 101 2.15 4.19 -8.58
CA ALA A 101 2.41 2.79 -8.21
C ALA A 101 2.45 1.88 -9.46
N ALA A 102 1.59 2.15 -10.44
CA ALA A 102 1.55 1.43 -11.71
C ALA A 102 2.86 1.60 -12.50
N GLU A 103 3.40 2.83 -12.56
CA GLU A 103 4.67 3.15 -13.22
C GLU A 103 5.85 2.31 -12.69
N TYR A 104 5.83 1.95 -11.40
CA TYR A 104 6.84 1.09 -10.78
C TYR A 104 6.52 -0.42 -10.86
N GLY A 105 5.42 -0.80 -11.50
CA GLY A 105 5.04 -2.19 -11.71
C GLY A 105 4.42 -2.89 -10.49
N ILE A 106 3.85 -2.12 -9.55
CA ILE A 106 3.07 -2.68 -8.42
C ILE A 106 1.86 -3.45 -8.97
N LYS A 107 1.52 -4.59 -8.35
CA LYS A 107 0.39 -5.45 -8.77
C LYS A 107 -0.74 -5.59 -7.76
N ALA A 108 -0.48 -5.23 -6.50
CA ALA A 108 -1.46 -5.35 -5.43
C ALA A 108 -1.30 -4.20 -4.43
N ILE A 109 -2.42 -3.60 -3.99
CA ILE A 109 -2.42 -2.44 -3.08
C ILE A 109 -3.36 -2.70 -1.89
N VAL A 110 -2.88 -2.42 -0.68
CA VAL A 110 -3.69 -2.43 0.55
C VAL A 110 -3.69 -1.04 1.20
N GLN A 111 -4.88 -0.55 1.53
CA GLN A 111 -5.08 0.72 2.20
C GLN A 111 -6.33 0.67 3.09
N PRO A 112 -6.60 1.67 3.95
CA PRO A 112 -7.81 1.66 4.77
C PRO A 112 -9.12 1.87 3.99
N GLY A 113 -9.07 2.66 2.91
CA GLY A 113 -10.26 3.26 2.29
C GLY A 113 -10.82 4.42 3.12
N GLY A 114 -11.91 5.02 2.64
CA GLY A 114 -12.61 6.14 3.28
C GLY A 114 -12.35 7.51 2.64
N SER A 115 -11.76 7.57 1.44
CA SER A 115 -11.69 8.82 0.68
C SER A 115 -13.05 9.17 0.08
N LYS A 116 -13.35 10.46 -0.06
CA LYS A 116 -14.48 10.92 -0.89
C LYS A 116 -14.33 10.51 -2.37
N ARG A 117 -13.11 10.15 -2.78
CA ARG A 117 -12.72 9.78 -4.14
C ARG A 117 -12.29 8.31 -4.24
N ASP A 118 -12.73 7.44 -3.33
CA ASP A 118 -12.36 6.02 -3.39
C ASP A 118 -12.74 5.38 -4.73
N GLU A 119 -13.87 5.76 -5.33
CA GLU A 119 -14.27 5.27 -6.66
C GLU A 119 -13.24 5.61 -7.76
N GLU A 120 -12.69 6.81 -7.73
CA GLU A 120 -11.64 7.25 -8.68
C GLU A 120 -10.34 6.45 -8.48
N VAL A 121 -9.98 6.18 -7.22
CA VAL A 121 -8.80 5.41 -6.84
C VAL A 121 -8.94 3.93 -7.22
N ILE A 122 -10.12 3.35 -7.03
CA ILE A 122 -10.44 1.97 -7.41
C ILE A 122 -10.44 1.83 -8.94
N ALA A 123 -11.06 2.79 -9.65
CA ALA A 123 -11.07 2.80 -11.12
C ALA A 123 -9.64 2.80 -11.68
N ALA A 124 -8.75 3.64 -11.15
CA ALA A 124 -7.34 3.66 -11.55
C ALA A 124 -6.65 2.31 -11.30
N ALA A 125 -6.92 1.65 -10.17
CA ALA A 125 -6.36 0.32 -9.92
C ALA A 125 -6.83 -0.71 -10.95
N ASN A 126 -8.12 -0.67 -11.31
CA ASN A 126 -8.69 -1.54 -12.34
C ASN A 126 -8.10 -1.26 -13.73
N GLU A 127 -7.97 0.02 -14.13
CA GLU A 127 -7.36 0.45 -15.40
C GLU A 127 -5.94 -0.10 -15.58
N HIS A 128 -5.14 -0.09 -14.51
CA HIS A 128 -3.77 -0.63 -14.51
C HIS A 128 -3.72 -2.14 -14.25
N GLY A 129 -4.87 -2.80 -14.11
CA GLY A 129 -4.98 -4.24 -13.86
C GLY A 129 -4.38 -4.67 -12.52
N MET A 130 -4.34 -3.78 -11.54
CA MET A 130 -3.91 -4.03 -10.17
C MET A 130 -5.06 -4.56 -9.30
N THR A 131 -4.70 -5.26 -8.25
CA THR A 131 -5.65 -5.68 -7.21
C THR A 131 -5.62 -4.67 -6.06
N MET A 132 -6.77 -4.39 -5.45
CA MET A 132 -6.89 -3.42 -4.37
C MET A 132 -7.77 -3.96 -3.24
N VAL A 133 -7.29 -3.76 -2.01
CA VAL A 133 -7.90 -4.25 -0.79
C VAL A 133 -8.04 -3.14 0.24
N PHE A 134 -9.22 -3.04 0.85
CA PHE A 134 -9.51 -2.12 1.95
C PHE A 134 -9.49 -2.82 3.30
N THR A 135 -8.82 -2.21 4.29
CA THR A 135 -8.73 -2.74 5.67
C THR A 135 -9.75 -2.12 6.62
N GLY A 136 -10.28 -0.93 6.30
CA GLY A 136 -11.13 -0.14 7.20
C GLY A 136 -10.40 0.42 8.44
N MET A 137 -9.08 0.25 8.54
CA MET A 137 -8.29 0.60 9.72
C MET A 137 -7.10 1.48 9.33
N ARG A 138 -6.92 2.63 9.97
CA ARG A 138 -5.81 3.56 9.70
C ARG A 138 -4.72 3.45 10.78
N HIS A 139 -3.45 3.35 10.38
CA HIS A 139 -2.30 3.31 11.29
C HIS A 139 -1.41 4.55 11.15
N PHE A 140 -1.93 5.71 11.56
CA PHE A 140 -1.17 6.96 11.45
C PHE A 140 -0.16 7.11 12.60
N ARG A 141 1.10 7.47 12.29
CA ARG A 141 2.21 7.54 13.25
C ARG A 141 3.14 8.73 12.97
N HIS A 142 3.17 9.69 13.89
CA HIS A 142 4.17 10.77 13.96
C HIS A 142 5.46 10.27 14.60
#